data_AF-A0A369L725-F1
#
_entry.id   AF-A0A369L725-F1
#
_cell.length_a   1.000
_cell.length_b   1.000
_cell.length_c   1.000
_cell.angle_alpha   90.00
_cell.angle_beta   90.00
_cell.angle_gamma   90.00
#
_symmetry.space_group_name_H-M   'P 1'
#
loop_
_entity.id
_entity.type
_entity.pdbx_description
1 polymer ?
#
loop_
_entity_poly.entity_id
_entity_poly.type
_entity_poly.pdbx_seq_one_letter_code
_entity_poly.pdbx_strand_id
1 'polypeptide(L)'
;MITVERKDSFHLKISRVLREETSHRVDVFLFVPGELGLNVHVISEEAFYHSAIHSKRTYYSDKHHLPLVLSRLASRGKLTSDQYRLSLSLYAYQYVIALERSTQTLLDTARKVKEEAKRQDSREETVAEGEPAAAEGERAEETMTLAVRLSEQLEELCELAQGILRRLRRNRPGSEKLYKYYANIDNYLSWFTEQQLLALVANLPRGKGFRSIRKRLLAICTAESDYREQEEYNSRRVTHDPTRMSNKMRLLRRLIEHPVTLKQQSQELGGGEQKAVKGLATAVVMIFVSLGLLQARATLGDITALLVLVIAVLYAMREVFKDDLRNTLWRWLRKGRPKWRRQYLDATSGALVGRQLEWFDYKRFGKLDEDIQRVRKRNVAQREEVVLHYRSSSRMSPTRFLSGYEKTRETLSLDLSLLARLMDKGEHHVYRLKEGQVTHESVEKRHLLNLVIREEGVNTRPVIQRWKIVMSRSRIVDVEQVHHEGGEKGE
;
A
#
# COMPACT_ATOMS: atom_id res chain seq x y z
N MET A 1 -0.64 -15.08 2.86
CA MET A 1 0.70 -14.55 2.57
C MET A 1 0.57 -13.07 2.28
N ILE A 2 1.25 -12.24 3.06
CA ILE A 2 1.34 -10.80 2.86
C ILE A 2 2.47 -10.53 1.86
N THR A 3 2.27 -9.57 0.95
CA THR A 3 3.30 -9.06 0.06
C THR A 3 3.49 -7.57 0.31
N VAL A 4 4.74 -7.12 0.30
CA VAL A 4 5.08 -5.70 0.45
C VAL A 4 5.87 -5.27 -0.76
N GLU A 5 5.37 -4.26 -1.47
CA GLU A 5 5.94 -3.79 -2.72
C GLU A 5 6.03 -2.26 -2.74
N ARG A 6 7.06 -1.70 -3.37
CA ARG A 6 7.12 -0.27 -3.65
C ARG A 6 6.19 0.04 -4.81
N LYS A 7 5.28 1.00 -4.62
CA LYS A 7 4.38 1.47 -5.68
C LYS A 7 4.94 2.70 -6.42
N ASP A 8 5.24 3.75 -5.66
CA ASP A 8 5.74 5.04 -6.16
C ASP A 8 6.96 5.47 -5.33
N SER A 9 7.42 6.72 -5.48
CA SER A 9 8.59 7.25 -4.76
C SER A 9 8.48 7.11 -3.24
N PHE A 10 7.30 7.30 -2.63
CA PHE A 10 7.12 7.25 -1.17
C PHE A 10 6.04 6.27 -0.69
N HIS A 11 5.33 5.61 -1.62
CA HIS A 11 4.21 4.74 -1.27
C HIS A 11 4.66 3.28 -1.20
N LEU A 12 4.51 2.70 -0.01
CA LEU A 12 4.67 1.27 0.23
C LEU A 12 3.30 0.59 0.19
N LYS A 13 3.15 -0.44 -0.63
CA LYS A 13 1.92 -1.19 -0.80
C LYS A 13 2.04 -2.55 -0.11
N ILE A 14 1.25 -2.74 0.94
CA ILE A 14 1.12 -4.00 1.67
C ILE A 14 -0.17 -4.66 1.21
N SER A 15 -0.09 -5.82 0.57
CA SER A 15 -1.24 -6.54 0.04
C SER A 15 -1.41 -7.88 0.74
N ARG A 16 -2.66 -8.24 1.05
CA ARG A 16 -3.00 -9.56 1.60
C ARG A 16 -4.34 -10.04 1.08
N VAL A 17 -4.49 -11.36 1.01
CA VAL A 17 -5.74 -12.00 0.59
C VAL A 17 -6.39 -12.62 1.82
N LEU A 18 -7.60 -12.14 2.13
CA LEU A 18 -8.42 -12.59 3.25
C LEU A 18 -9.42 -13.63 2.73
N ARG A 19 -9.45 -14.78 3.39
CA ARG A 19 -10.46 -15.83 3.17
C ARG A 19 -11.71 -15.54 4.01
N GLU A 20 -12.76 -16.32 3.78
CA GLU A 20 -14.08 -16.26 4.41
C GLU A 20 -14.10 -16.51 5.94
N GLU A 21 -12.97 -16.38 6.63
CA GLU A 21 -12.96 -16.36 8.08
C GLU A 21 -13.64 -15.09 8.60
N THR A 22 -14.44 -15.26 9.65
CA THR A 22 -15.24 -14.16 10.18
C THR A 22 -14.39 -13.07 10.78
N SER A 23 -13.17 -13.34 11.26
CA SER A 23 -12.28 -12.35 11.86
C SER A 23 -10.84 -12.47 11.40
N HIS A 24 -10.24 -11.35 10.99
CA HIS A 24 -8.83 -11.24 10.61
C HIS A 24 -8.17 -10.11 11.37
N ARG A 25 -7.00 -10.35 11.95
CA ARG A 25 -6.23 -9.29 12.63
C ARG A 25 -4.86 -9.14 11.99
N VAL A 26 -4.46 -7.88 11.80
CA VAL A 26 -3.10 -7.53 11.37
C VAL A 26 -2.56 -6.41 12.22
N ASP A 27 -1.36 -6.64 12.73
CA ASP A 27 -0.53 -5.65 13.42
C ASP A 27 0.66 -5.30 12.50
N VAL A 28 0.86 -4.02 12.23
CA VAL A 28 1.95 -3.46 11.41
C VAL A 28 2.79 -2.56 12.31
N PHE A 29 4.06 -2.90 12.46
CA PHE A 29 5.04 -2.18 13.27
C PHE A 29 6.10 -1.57 12.35
N LEU A 30 6.11 -0.24 12.24
CA LEU A 30 7.17 0.49 11.54
C LEU A 30 8.16 1.05 12.56
N PHE A 31 9.40 0.57 12.48
CA PHE A 31 10.52 1.01 13.33
C PHE A 31 11.25 2.13 12.61
N VAL A 32 11.18 3.31 13.20
CA VAL A 32 11.79 4.54 12.71
C VAL A 32 13.02 4.87 13.56
N PRO A 33 14.19 5.11 12.95
CA PRO A 33 15.40 5.53 13.68
C PRO A 33 15.16 6.81 14.49
N GLY A 34 15.64 6.82 15.73
CA GLY A 34 15.50 7.95 16.66
C GLY A 34 16.20 9.23 16.20
N GLU A 35 17.22 9.11 15.34
CA GLU A 35 17.90 10.25 14.70
C GLU A 35 16.96 11.16 13.90
N LEU A 36 15.81 10.64 13.43
CA LEU A 36 14.81 11.42 12.70
C LEU A 36 13.94 12.29 13.61
N GLY A 37 14.08 12.20 14.93
CA GLY A 37 13.36 13.04 15.89
C GLY A 37 11.83 12.83 15.91
N LEU A 38 11.33 11.74 15.32
CA LEU A 38 9.90 11.48 15.23
C LEU A 38 9.28 11.31 16.63
N ASN A 39 8.30 12.14 16.96
CA ASN A 39 7.55 12.02 18.22
C ASN A 39 6.12 12.56 18.05
N VAL A 40 5.28 12.33 19.07
CA VAL A 40 3.85 12.70 19.07
C VAL A 40 3.62 14.22 18.98
N HIS A 41 4.59 15.03 19.39
CA HIS A 41 4.52 16.50 19.31
C HIS A 41 4.88 17.04 17.92
N VAL A 42 5.78 16.36 17.19
CA VAL A 42 6.16 16.72 15.82
C VAL A 42 5.07 16.26 14.83
N ILE A 43 4.64 15.01 14.95
CA ILE A 43 3.55 14.44 14.13
C ILE A 43 2.61 13.67 15.05
N SER A 44 1.39 14.19 15.21
CA SER A 44 0.38 13.51 16.01
C SER A 44 -0.04 12.16 15.40
N GLU A 45 -0.57 11.28 16.23
CA GLU A 45 -1.07 9.96 15.81
C GLU A 45 -2.14 10.05 14.73
N GLU A 46 -3.07 11.01 14.89
CA GLU A 46 -4.17 11.23 13.96
C GLU A 46 -3.65 11.81 12.63
N ALA A 47 -2.74 12.80 12.70
CA ALA A 47 -2.15 13.39 11.51
C ALA A 47 -1.38 12.36 10.69
N PHE A 48 -0.58 11.50 11.33
CA PHE A 48 0.13 10.42 10.65
C PHE A 48 -0.87 9.42 10.05
N TYR A 49 -1.87 8.97 10.81
CA TYR A 49 -2.84 8.00 10.32
C TYR A 49 -3.61 8.49 9.08
N HIS A 50 -4.15 9.71 9.11
CA HIS A 50 -4.96 10.24 8.01
C HIS A 50 -4.15 10.56 6.74
N SER A 51 -2.89 10.94 6.89
CA SER A 51 -2.02 11.26 5.75
C SER A 51 -1.32 10.03 5.19
N ALA A 52 -0.81 9.15 6.05
CA ALA A 52 0.05 8.05 5.66
C ALA A 52 -0.70 6.74 5.42
N ILE A 53 -1.82 6.46 6.10
CA ILE A 53 -2.41 5.12 6.14
C ILE A 53 -3.73 5.07 5.35
N HIS A 54 -3.65 4.53 4.13
CA HIS A 54 -4.81 4.33 3.27
C HIS A 54 -5.04 2.85 3.03
N SER A 55 -6.20 2.32 3.44
CA SER A 55 -6.56 0.92 3.20
C SER A 55 -7.67 0.83 2.17
N LYS A 56 -7.52 -0.06 1.20
CA LYS A 56 -8.50 -0.36 0.16
C LYS A 56 -8.84 -1.84 0.20
N ARG A 57 -10.10 -2.19 -0.03
CA ARG A 57 -10.54 -3.58 -0.16
C ARG A 57 -11.23 -3.82 -1.48
N THR A 58 -10.86 -4.91 -2.12
CA THR A 58 -11.38 -5.33 -3.41
C THR A 58 -11.82 -6.78 -3.35
N TYR A 59 -12.89 -7.13 -4.07
CA TYR A 59 -13.21 -8.54 -4.31
C TYR A 59 -12.03 -9.26 -4.98
N TYR A 60 -11.87 -10.54 -4.66
CA TYR A 60 -10.77 -11.35 -5.17
C TYR A 60 -11.22 -12.79 -5.41
N SER A 61 -10.65 -13.41 -6.44
CA SER A 61 -10.87 -14.82 -6.76
C SER A 61 -9.56 -15.49 -7.14
N ASP A 62 -9.29 -16.67 -6.59
CA ASP A 62 -8.15 -17.50 -7.00
C ASP A 62 -8.39 -18.23 -8.32
N LYS A 63 -9.67 -18.34 -8.74
CA LYS A 63 -10.06 -19.04 -9.97
C LYS A 63 -10.00 -18.06 -11.13
N HIS A 64 -8.87 -18.00 -11.84
CA HIS A 64 -8.60 -17.10 -12.97
C HIS A 64 -9.71 -17.04 -14.06
N HIS A 65 -10.49 -18.10 -14.22
CA HIS A 65 -11.56 -18.18 -15.23
C HIS A 65 -12.97 -17.98 -14.68
N LEU A 66 -13.15 -18.07 -13.36
CA LEU A 66 -14.46 -17.95 -12.74
C LEU A 66 -15.15 -16.62 -13.06
N PRO A 67 -14.45 -15.46 -13.08
CA PRO A 67 -15.06 -14.20 -13.51
C PRO A 67 -15.62 -14.24 -14.95
N LEU A 68 -14.95 -14.92 -15.89
CA LEU A 68 -15.42 -15.07 -17.27
C LEU A 68 -16.55 -16.09 -17.43
N VAL A 69 -16.62 -17.08 -16.54
CA VAL A 69 -17.74 -18.04 -16.52
C VAL A 69 -18.99 -17.37 -15.97
N LEU A 70 -18.85 -16.60 -14.89
CA LEU A 70 -19.95 -15.82 -14.32
C LEU A 70 -20.43 -14.72 -15.26
N SER A 71 -19.54 -14.05 -15.98
CA SER A 71 -19.94 -13.08 -17.00
C SER A 71 -20.69 -13.74 -18.16
N ARG A 72 -20.29 -14.93 -18.59
CA ARG A 72 -21.03 -15.74 -19.59
C ARG A 72 -22.41 -16.19 -19.10
N LEU A 73 -22.53 -16.58 -17.84
CA LEU A 73 -23.82 -16.98 -17.27
C LEU A 73 -24.77 -15.77 -17.18
N ALA A 74 -24.23 -14.60 -16.83
CA ALA A 74 -25.00 -13.37 -16.79
C ALA A 74 -25.40 -12.85 -18.17
N SER A 75 -24.51 -12.96 -19.18
CA SER A 75 -24.86 -12.58 -20.55
C SER A 75 -25.92 -13.49 -21.18
N ARG A 76 -26.12 -14.70 -20.65
CA ARG A 76 -27.18 -15.66 -21.05
C ARG A 76 -28.50 -15.48 -20.27
N GLY A 77 -28.64 -14.38 -19.51
CA GLY A 77 -29.87 -14.08 -18.76
C GLY A 77 -30.07 -14.90 -17.48
N LYS A 78 -29.05 -15.66 -17.03
CA LYS A 78 -29.14 -16.48 -15.80
C LYS A 78 -28.72 -15.74 -14.53
N LEU A 79 -28.19 -14.52 -14.64
CA LEU A 79 -27.70 -13.70 -13.53
C LEU A 79 -28.04 -12.22 -13.79
N THR A 80 -27.95 -11.39 -12.74
CA THR A 80 -28.31 -9.96 -12.83
C THR A 80 -27.29 -9.15 -13.63
N SER A 81 -27.71 -8.01 -14.20
CA SER A 81 -26.80 -7.07 -14.89
C SER A 81 -25.66 -6.59 -13.98
N ASP A 82 -25.90 -6.52 -12.67
CA ASP A 82 -24.94 -6.09 -11.67
C ASP A 82 -23.86 -7.15 -11.43
N GLN A 83 -24.25 -8.43 -11.42
CA GLN A 83 -23.31 -9.54 -11.37
C GLN A 83 -22.46 -9.64 -12.65
N TYR A 84 -23.03 -9.32 -13.82
CA TYR A 84 -22.24 -9.18 -15.05
C TYR A 84 -21.16 -8.10 -14.91
N ARG A 85 -21.54 -6.90 -14.42
CA ARG A 85 -20.62 -5.77 -14.25
C ARG A 85 -19.48 -6.10 -13.31
N LEU A 86 -19.80 -6.66 -12.13
CA LEU A 86 -18.79 -7.09 -11.16
C LEU A 86 -17.86 -8.14 -11.73
N SER A 87 -18.39 -9.19 -12.35
CA SER A 87 -17.59 -10.31 -12.86
C SER A 87 -16.65 -9.89 -13.99
N LEU A 88 -17.15 -9.11 -14.95
CA LEU A 88 -16.32 -8.60 -16.05
C LEU A 88 -15.26 -7.62 -15.55
N SER A 89 -15.64 -6.73 -14.61
CA SER A 89 -14.67 -5.84 -13.98
C SER A 89 -13.61 -6.57 -13.18
N LEU A 90 -13.98 -7.58 -12.41
CA LEU A 90 -13.01 -8.35 -11.62
C LEU A 90 -12.01 -9.04 -12.55
N TYR A 91 -12.48 -9.63 -13.65
CA TYR A 91 -11.61 -10.22 -14.67
C TYR A 91 -10.61 -9.19 -15.22
N ALA A 92 -11.12 -8.04 -15.65
CA ALA A 92 -10.30 -6.97 -16.19
C ALA A 92 -9.30 -6.42 -15.16
N TYR A 93 -9.76 -6.20 -13.93
CA TYR A 93 -8.95 -5.69 -12.83
C TYR A 93 -7.82 -6.66 -12.44
N GLN A 94 -8.11 -7.96 -12.39
CA GLN A 94 -7.10 -8.99 -12.13
C GLN A 94 -6.05 -9.04 -13.25
N TYR A 95 -6.48 -8.99 -14.51
CA TYR A 95 -5.56 -8.94 -15.64
C TYR A 95 -4.67 -7.69 -15.60
N VAL A 96 -5.25 -6.52 -15.33
CA VAL A 96 -4.52 -5.25 -15.25
C VAL A 96 -3.46 -5.29 -14.15
N ILE A 97 -3.81 -5.76 -12.95
CA ILE A 97 -2.85 -5.89 -11.85
C ILE A 97 -1.75 -6.89 -12.20
N ALA A 98 -2.10 -8.04 -12.80
CA ALA A 98 -1.14 -9.05 -13.18
C ALA A 98 -0.16 -8.52 -14.23
N LEU A 99 -0.68 -7.86 -15.28
CA LEU A 99 0.14 -7.30 -16.35
C LEU A 99 1.03 -6.15 -15.85
N GLU A 100 0.51 -5.26 -14.99
CA GLU A 100 1.28 -4.17 -14.36
C GLU A 100 2.46 -4.75 -13.56
N ARG A 101 2.22 -5.79 -12.74
CA ARG A 101 3.25 -6.43 -11.93
C ARG A 101 4.30 -7.15 -12.78
N SER A 102 3.87 -7.92 -13.79
CA SER A 102 4.78 -8.63 -14.68
C SER A 102 5.63 -7.66 -15.50
N THR A 103 5.02 -6.58 -16.01
CA THR A 103 5.73 -5.54 -16.77
C THR A 103 6.75 -4.83 -15.89
N GLN A 104 6.40 -4.45 -14.66
CA GLN A 104 7.35 -3.82 -13.74
C GLN A 104 8.54 -4.74 -13.42
N THR A 105 8.27 -6.02 -13.17
CA THR A 105 9.32 -7.02 -12.93
C THR A 105 10.26 -7.13 -14.13
N LEU A 106 9.72 -7.21 -15.35
CA LEU A 106 10.49 -7.28 -16.60
C LEU A 106 11.29 -6.00 -16.85
N LEU A 107 10.74 -4.83 -16.54
CA LEU A 107 11.44 -3.54 -16.65
C LEU A 107 12.63 -3.48 -15.70
N ASP A 108 12.48 -3.95 -14.47
CA ASP A 108 13.57 -3.99 -13.50
C ASP A 108 14.65 -5.00 -13.90
N THR A 109 14.29 -6.17 -14.45
CA THR A 109 15.26 -7.10 -15.05
C THR A 109 15.96 -6.48 -16.26
N ALA A 110 15.23 -5.80 -17.15
CA ALA A 110 15.82 -5.11 -18.31
C ALA A 110 16.80 -3.99 -17.91
N ARG A 111 16.54 -3.28 -16.80
CA ARG A 111 17.47 -2.31 -16.23
C ARG A 111 18.75 -2.96 -15.74
N LYS A 112 18.68 -4.08 -15.03
CA LYS A 112 19.85 -4.84 -14.57
C LYS A 112 20.73 -5.28 -15.75
N VAL A 113 20.12 -5.85 -16.78
CA VAL A 113 20.84 -6.25 -18.01
C VAL A 113 21.53 -5.06 -18.67
N LYS A 114 20.89 -3.87 -18.70
CA LYS A 114 21.52 -2.64 -19.22
C LYS A 114 22.68 -2.15 -18.36
N GLU A 115 22.54 -2.21 -17.05
CA GLU A 115 23.61 -1.80 -16.12
C GLU A 115 24.81 -2.73 -16.22
N GLU A 116 24.60 -4.04 -16.35
CA GLU A 116 25.66 -5.03 -16.56
C GLU A 116 26.35 -4.84 -17.92
N ALA A 117 25.59 -4.69 -19.00
CA ALA A 117 26.14 -4.41 -20.32
C ALA A 117 26.96 -3.11 -20.35
N LYS A 118 26.47 -2.05 -19.70
CA LYS A 118 27.22 -0.78 -19.60
C LYS A 118 28.51 -0.93 -18.78
N ARG A 119 28.49 -1.77 -17.74
CA ARG A 119 29.69 -2.08 -16.94
C ARG A 119 30.73 -2.86 -17.75
N GLN A 120 30.30 -3.76 -18.62
CA GLN A 120 31.16 -4.47 -19.57
C GLN A 120 31.80 -3.49 -20.56
N ASP A 121 31.00 -2.67 -21.26
CA ASP A 121 31.51 -1.68 -22.23
C ASP A 121 32.53 -0.72 -21.59
N SER A 122 32.24 -0.20 -20.38
CA SER A 122 33.15 0.70 -19.69
C SER A 122 34.46 0.05 -19.21
N ARG A 123 34.47 -1.28 -19.05
CA ARG A 123 35.65 -2.06 -18.62
C ARG A 123 36.51 -2.53 -19.79
N GLU A 124 35.90 -2.86 -20.92
CA GLU A 124 36.63 -3.11 -22.17
C GLU A 124 37.43 -1.86 -22.62
N GLU A 125 36.96 -0.65 -22.29
CA GLU A 125 37.72 0.60 -22.52
C GLU A 125 38.87 0.85 -21.51
N THR A 126 38.88 0.18 -20.36
CA THR A 126 39.84 0.44 -19.26
C THR A 126 40.84 -0.70 -19.00
N VAL A 127 40.52 -1.95 -19.35
CA VAL A 127 41.38 -3.10 -19.07
C VAL A 127 42.13 -3.55 -20.33
N ALA A 128 43.30 -2.96 -20.53
CA ALA A 128 44.38 -3.57 -21.33
C ALA A 128 45.29 -4.48 -20.48
N GLU A 129 45.15 -4.52 -19.15
CA GLU A 129 46.04 -5.31 -18.28
C GLU A 129 45.30 -5.90 -17.05
N GLY A 130 45.11 -7.23 -17.01
CA GLY A 130 45.36 -7.99 -15.78
C GLY A 130 44.21 -8.57 -14.91
N GLU A 131 42.96 -8.76 -15.37
CA GLU A 131 42.01 -9.66 -14.67
C GLU A 131 42.12 -11.12 -15.21
N PRO A 132 41.96 -12.17 -14.37
CA PRO A 132 42.01 -13.57 -14.85
C PRO A 132 40.79 -13.87 -15.74
N ALA A 133 41.04 -14.34 -16.96
CA ALA A 133 40.05 -14.65 -18.00
C ALA A 133 38.85 -15.52 -17.55
N ALA A 134 38.99 -16.28 -16.45
CA ALA A 134 37.91 -17.07 -15.86
C ALA A 134 36.75 -16.21 -15.31
N ALA A 135 37.06 -15.08 -14.66
CA ALA A 135 36.03 -14.22 -14.05
C ALA A 135 35.27 -13.36 -15.09
N GLU A 136 35.86 -13.11 -16.25
CA GLU A 136 35.19 -12.48 -17.39
C GLU A 136 34.24 -13.45 -18.10
N GLY A 137 34.67 -14.71 -18.27
CA GLY A 137 33.84 -15.78 -18.82
C GLY A 137 32.57 -16.02 -18.00
N GLU A 138 32.70 -16.16 -16.68
CA GLU A 138 31.56 -16.37 -15.76
C GLU A 138 30.56 -15.21 -15.79
N ARG A 139 31.02 -13.95 -15.82
CA ARG A 139 30.14 -12.77 -15.88
C ARG A 139 29.45 -12.61 -17.22
N ALA A 140 30.14 -12.89 -18.33
CA ALA A 140 29.54 -12.88 -19.66
C ALA A 140 28.45 -13.96 -19.77
N GLU A 141 28.68 -15.13 -19.16
CA GLU A 141 27.69 -16.21 -19.07
C GLU A 141 26.47 -15.81 -18.21
N GLU A 142 26.67 -15.14 -17.07
CA GLU A 142 25.60 -14.59 -16.23
C GLU A 142 24.73 -13.55 -16.95
N THR A 143 25.34 -12.57 -17.62
CA THR A 143 24.59 -11.56 -18.39
C THR A 143 23.86 -12.19 -19.58
N MET A 144 24.46 -13.18 -20.24
CA MET A 144 23.81 -13.94 -21.31
C MET A 144 22.63 -14.76 -20.79
N THR A 145 22.74 -15.44 -19.65
CA THR A 145 21.62 -16.17 -19.03
C THR A 145 20.49 -15.24 -18.59
N LEU A 146 20.81 -14.06 -18.03
CA LEU A 146 19.80 -13.06 -17.69
C LEU A 146 19.08 -12.52 -18.93
N ALA A 147 19.79 -12.29 -20.03
CA ALA A 147 19.20 -11.84 -21.29
C ALA A 147 18.27 -12.89 -21.92
N VAL A 148 18.67 -14.17 -21.88
CA VAL A 148 17.82 -15.30 -22.35
C VAL A 148 16.57 -15.41 -21.50
N ARG A 149 16.68 -15.43 -20.16
CA ARG A 149 15.53 -15.46 -19.25
C ARG A 149 14.57 -14.29 -19.48
N LEU A 150 15.11 -13.08 -19.67
CA LEU A 150 14.29 -11.90 -19.98
C LEU A 150 13.51 -12.10 -21.29
N SER A 151 14.13 -12.67 -22.32
CA SER A 151 13.47 -12.92 -23.61
C SER A 151 12.34 -13.95 -23.50
N GLU A 152 12.56 -15.05 -22.79
CA GLU A 152 11.54 -16.08 -22.54
C GLU A 152 10.34 -15.51 -21.77
N GLN A 153 10.60 -14.76 -20.68
CA GLN A 153 9.52 -14.15 -19.90
C GLN A 153 8.73 -13.10 -20.69
N LEU A 154 9.37 -12.40 -21.64
CA LEU A 154 8.66 -11.48 -22.55
C LEU A 154 7.76 -12.23 -23.52
N GLU A 155 8.18 -13.39 -24.02
CA GLU A 155 7.36 -14.24 -24.89
C GLU A 155 6.15 -14.79 -24.15
N GLU A 156 6.36 -15.32 -22.93
CA GLU A 156 5.27 -15.78 -22.06
C GLU A 156 4.26 -14.65 -21.79
N LEU A 157 4.75 -13.44 -21.47
CA LEU A 157 3.89 -12.27 -21.26
C LEU A 157 3.03 -11.96 -22.49
N CYS A 158 3.62 -12.00 -23.69
CA CYS A 158 2.91 -11.76 -24.95
C CYS A 158 1.79 -12.78 -25.17
N GLU A 159 2.09 -14.07 -24.95
CA GLU A 159 1.14 -15.16 -25.15
C GLU A 159 0.00 -15.12 -24.14
N LEU A 160 0.31 -14.85 -22.88
CA LEU A 160 -0.69 -14.68 -21.83
C LEU A 160 -1.60 -13.49 -22.11
N ALA A 161 -1.03 -12.32 -22.48
CA ALA A 161 -1.80 -11.12 -22.80
C ALA A 161 -2.76 -11.36 -23.98
N GLN A 162 -2.26 -11.91 -25.09
CA GLN A 162 -3.10 -12.26 -26.24
C GLN A 162 -4.15 -13.32 -25.90
N GLY A 163 -3.79 -14.35 -25.14
CA GLY A 163 -4.70 -15.41 -24.72
C GLY A 163 -5.86 -14.89 -23.87
N ILE A 164 -5.59 -13.97 -22.95
CA ILE A 164 -6.59 -13.31 -22.10
C ILE A 164 -7.51 -12.43 -22.94
N LEU A 165 -6.97 -11.56 -23.80
CA LEU A 165 -7.78 -10.69 -24.66
C LEU A 165 -8.67 -11.49 -25.62
N ARG A 166 -8.13 -12.55 -26.25
CA ARG A 166 -8.93 -13.46 -27.09
C ARG A 166 -10.08 -14.11 -26.31
N ARG A 167 -9.85 -14.54 -25.06
CA ARG A 167 -10.88 -15.17 -24.22
C ARG A 167 -11.97 -14.18 -23.81
N LEU A 168 -11.61 -12.93 -23.54
CA LEU A 168 -12.58 -11.85 -23.29
C LEU A 168 -13.47 -11.64 -24.52
N ARG A 169 -12.85 -11.45 -25.69
CA ARG A 169 -13.52 -11.13 -26.96
C ARG A 169 -14.46 -12.22 -27.48
N ARG A 170 -14.16 -13.49 -27.16
CA ARG A 170 -15.07 -14.62 -27.42
C ARG A 170 -16.41 -14.52 -26.67
N ASN A 171 -16.48 -13.76 -25.58
CA ASN A 171 -17.65 -13.66 -24.72
C ASN A 171 -18.38 -12.31 -24.89
N ARG A 172 -18.51 -11.84 -26.13
CA ARG A 172 -19.24 -10.61 -26.47
C ARG A 172 -20.73 -10.76 -26.10
N PRO A 173 -21.31 -9.83 -25.30
CA PRO A 173 -22.73 -9.90 -24.93
C PRO A 173 -23.61 -9.48 -26.11
N GLY A 174 -24.80 -10.09 -26.23
CA GLY A 174 -25.79 -9.74 -27.26
C GLY A 174 -26.69 -8.55 -26.89
N SER A 175 -26.81 -8.21 -25.61
CA SER A 175 -27.68 -7.10 -25.17
C SER A 175 -26.95 -5.75 -25.18
N GLU A 176 -27.63 -4.70 -25.66
CA GLU A 176 -27.03 -3.37 -25.85
C GLU A 176 -26.48 -2.76 -24.55
N LYS A 177 -27.22 -2.92 -23.43
CA LYS A 177 -26.80 -2.40 -22.11
C LYS A 177 -25.51 -3.05 -21.61
N LEU A 178 -25.37 -4.37 -21.79
CA LEU A 178 -24.17 -5.09 -21.39
C LEU A 178 -23.03 -4.83 -22.37
N TYR A 179 -23.34 -4.64 -23.66
CA TYR A 179 -22.37 -4.31 -24.69
C TYR A 179 -21.64 -2.99 -24.42
N LYS A 180 -22.36 -1.92 -24.05
CA LYS A 180 -21.74 -0.64 -23.68
C LYS A 180 -20.70 -0.80 -22.56
N TYR A 181 -21.00 -1.66 -21.61
CA TYR A 181 -20.10 -1.96 -20.50
C TYR A 181 -18.89 -2.79 -20.95
N TYR A 182 -19.14 -3.84 -21.74
CA TYR A 182 -18.11 -4.66 -22.37
C TYR A 182 -17.14 -3.82 -23.21
N ALA A 183 -17.66 -2.94 -24.08
CA ALA A 183 -16.86 -2.11 -24.97
C ALA A 183 -15.93 -1.17 -24.20
N ASN A 184 -16.39 -0.59 -23.09
CA ASN A 184 -15.53 0.24 -22.22
C ASN A 184 -14.38 -0.58 -21.60
N ILE A 185 -14.66 -1.82 -21.19
CA ILE A 185 -13.65 -2.71 -20.61
C ILE A 185 -12.66 -3.17 -21.68
N ASP A 186 -13.13 -3.65 -22.83
CA ASP A 186 -12.28 -4.12 -23.93
C ASP A 186 -11.40 -2.98 -24.47
N ASN A 187 -11.95 -1.78 -24.67
CA ASN A 187 -11.18 -0.59 -25.03
C ASN A 187 -10.05 -0.32 -24.04
N TYR A 188 -10.34 -0.34 -22.74
CA TYR A 188 -9.31 -0.13 -21.73
C TYR A 188 -8.26 -1.23 -21.72
N LEU A 189 -8.67 -2.49 -21.82
CA LEU A 189 -7.74 -3.61 -21.77
C LEU A 189 -6.83 -3.64 -22.98
N SER A 190 -7.37 -3.38 -24.18
CA SER A 190 -6.59 -3.22 -25.40
C SER A 190 -5.54 -2.11 -25.23
N TRP A 191 -5.98 -0.92 -24.82
CA TRP A 191 -5.10 0.23 -24.69
C TRP A 191 -4.06 0.08 -23.57
N PHE A 192 -4.47 -0.46 -22.42
CA PHE A 192 -3.56 -0.73 -21.31
C PHE A 192 -2.51 -1.76 -21.69
N THR A 193 -2.90 -2.82 -22.40
CA THR A 193 -1.96 -3.84 -22.88
C THR A 193 -0.91 -3.22 -23.80
N GLU A 194 -1.34 -2.47 -24.81
CA GLU A 194 -0.44 -1.76 -25.70
C GLU A 194 0.54 -0.84 -24.95
N GLN A 195 0.06 -0.02 -24.01
CA GLN A 195 0.93 0.89 -23.26
C GLN A 195 1.99 0.16 -22.43
N GLN A 196 1.65 -0.99 -21.83
CA GLN A 196 2.63 -1.81 -21.09
C GLN A 196 3.67 -2.42 -22.05
N LEU A 197 3.25 -2.92 -23.20
CA LEU A 197 4.17 -3.47 -24.21
C LEU A 197 5.07 -2.37 -24.81
N LEU A 198 4.55 -1.18 -25.08
CA LEU A 198 5.34 -0.03 -25.53
C LEU A 198 6.36 0.41 -24.47
N ALA A 199 5.98 0.42 -23.19
CA ALA A 199 6.90 0.71 -22.09
C ALA A 199 8.06 -0.30 -22.04
N LEU A 200 7.79 -1.59 -22.27
CA LEU A 200 8.83 -2.62 -22.39
C LEU A 200 9.73 -2.34 -23.61
N VAL A 201 9.14 -2.11 -24.79
CA VAL A 201 9.90 -1.82 -26.02
C VAL A 201 10.86 -0.64 -25.84
N ALA A 202 10.41 0.44 -25.21
CA ALA A 202 11.22 1.63 -24.94
C ALA A 202 12.40 1.35 -23.99
N ASN A 203 12.22 0.42 -23.05
CA ASN A 203 13.21 0.11 -22.01
C ASN A 203 14.03 -1.16 -22.28
N LEU A 204 13.82 -1.87 -23.38
CA LEU A 204 14.64 -3.02 -23.76
C LEU A 204 16.09 -2.65 -24.13
N PRO A 205 17.08 -3.54 -23.90
CA PRO A 205 18.44 -3.38 -24.41
C PRO A 205 18.48 -3.28 -25.95
N ARG A 206 19.54 -2.65 -26.49
CA ARG A 206 19.71 -2.46 -27.95
C ARG A 206 20.38 -3.65 -28.67
N GLY A 207 20.76 -4.70 -27.93
CA GLY A 207 21.46 -5.87 -28.47
C GLY A 207 20.67 -6.66 -29.52
N LYS A 208 21.41 -7.37 -30.40
CA LYS A 208 20.85 -8.17 -31.52
C LYS A 208 19.86 -9.24 -31.05
N GLY A 209 20.07 -9.82 -29.87
CA GLY A 209 19.20 -10.85 -29.28
C GLY A 209 17.75 -10.40 -29.04
N PHE A 210 17.50 -9.10 -28.82
CA PHE A 210 16.15 -8.58 -28.57
C PHE A 210 15.41 -8.11 -29.83
N ARG A 211 15.98 -8.30 -31.03
CA ARG A 211 15.38 -7.79 -32.28
C ARG A 211 14.09 -8.53 -32.64
N SER A 212 14.05 -9.85 -32.45
CA SER A 212 12.88 -10.69 -32.72
C SER A 212 11.72 -10.32 -31.79
N ILE A 213 11.98 -10.26 -30.48
CA ILE A 213 10.96 -9.94 -29.48
C ILE A 213 10.44 -8.50 -29.63
N ARG A 214 11.31 -7.53 -29.98
CA ARG A 214 10.88 -6.16 -30.27
C ARG A 214 9.89 -6.10 -31.44
N LYS A 215 10.16 -6.85 -32.52
CA LYS A 215 9.24 -6.94 -33.66
C LYS A 215 7.91 -7.56 -33.25
N ARG A 216 7.93 -8.64 -32.45
CA ARG A 216 6.72 -9.29 -31.93
C ARG A 216 5.88 -8.34 -31.07
N LEU A 217 6.51 -7.65 -30.11
CA LEU A 217 5.85 -6.67 -29.24
C LEU A 217 5.18 -5.55 -30.06
N LEU A 218 5.91 -4.97 -31.03
CA LEU A 218 5.37 -3.94 -31.91
C LEU A 218 4.20 -4.45 -32.76
N ALA A 219 4.30 -5.65 -33.33
CA ALA A 219 3.21 -6.26 -34.09
C ALA A 219 1.93 -6.42 -33.26
N ILE A 220 2.06 -6.78 -31.97
CA ILE A 220 0.92 -6.83 -31.05
C ILE A 220 0.34 -5.44 -30.80
N CYS A 221 1.19 -4.44 -30.58
CA CYS A 221 0.74 -3.05 -30.37
C CYS A 221 -0.02 -2.53 -31.59
N THR A 222 0.49 -2.75 -32.80
CA THR A 222 -0.17 -2.36 -34.05
C THR A 222 -1.51 -3.07 -34.21
N ALA A 223 -1.55 -4.40 -34.02
CA ALA A 223 -2.79 -5.17 -34.12
C ALA A 223 -3.86 -4.70 -33.11
N GLU A 224 -3.47 -4.34 -31.89
CA GLU A 224 -4.38 -3.78 -30.90
C GLU A 224 -4.83 -2.36 -31.25
N SER A 225 -3.99 -1.55 -31.89
CA SER A 225 -4.39 -0.24 -32.41
C SER A 225 -5.41 -0.36 -33.53
N ASP A 226 -5.12 -1.20 -34.53
CA ASP A 226 -6.01 -1.45 -35.67
C ASP A 226 -7.37 -1.98 -35.19
N TYR A 227 -7.37 -2.88 -34.20
CA TYR A 227 -8.59 -3.41 -33.59
C TYR A 227 -9.48 -2.30 -33.00
N ARG A 228 -8.90 -1.35 -32.26
CA ARG A 228 -9.67 -0.25 -31.65
C ARG A 228 -10.19 0.75 -32.68
N GLU A 229 -9.49 0.90 -33.80
CA GLU A 229 -9.96 1.70 -34.93
C GLU A 229 -11.14 1.03 -35.62
N GLN A 230 -11.06 -0.29 -35.86
CA GLN A 230 -12.15 -1.08 -36.45
C GLN A 230 -13.42 -1.09 -35.61
N GLU A 231 -13.29 -1.18 -34.28
CA GLU A 231 -14.44 -1.17 -33.36
C GLU A 231 -14.88 0.26 -32.95
N GLU A 232 -14.25 1.30 -33.51
CA GLU A 232 -14.57 2.71 -33.31
C GLU A 232 -14.66 3.16 -31.83
N TYR A 233 -13.84 2.56 -30.96
CA TYR A 233 -13.92 2.81 -29.52
C TYR A 233 -13.54 4.24 -29.12
N ASN A 234 -12.75 4.93 -29.93
CA ASN A 234 -12.16 6.22 -29.63
C ASN A 234 -12.40 7.21 -30.78
N SER A 235 -12.75 8.45 -30.45
CA SER A 235 -12.79 9.50 -31.45
C SER A 235 -11.36 9.90 -31.83
N ARG A 236 -11.16 10.32 -33.09
CA ARG A 236 -9.83 10.72 -33.60
C ARG A 236 -9.14 11.77 -32.71
N ARG A 237 -9.91 12.70 -32.13
CA ARG A 237 -9.40 13.73 -31.20
C ARG A 237 -8.74 13.14 -29.95
N VAL A 238 -9.26 12.02 -29.44
CA VAL A 238 -8.70 11.36 -28.25
C VAL A 238 -7.42 10.61 -28.60
N THR A 239 -7.33 10.03 -29.79
CA THR A 239 -6.14 9.31 -30.26
C THR A 239 -4.95 10.24 -30.52
N HIS A 240 -5.21 11.45 -31.03
CA HIS A 240 -4.13 12.42 -31.35
C HIS A 240 -3.61 13.22 -30.15
N ASP A 241 -4.42 13.47 -29.13
CA ASP A 241 -4.04 14.29 -27.97
C ASP A 241 -3.65 13.40 -26.77
N PRO A 242 -2.35 13.36 -26.37
CA PRO A 242 -1.88 12.53 -25.27
C PRO A 242 -2.59 12.81 -23.94
N THR A 243 -2.99 14.06 -23.70
CA THR A 243 -3.67 14.46 -22.46
C THR A 243 -5.08 13.89 -22.41
N ARG A 244 -5.79 13.93 -23.53
CA ARG A 244 -7.14 13.34 -23.64
C ARG A 244 -7.09 11.82 -23.57
N MET A 245 -6.10 11.20 -24.21
CA MET A 245 -5.82 9.78 -24.09
C MET A 245 -5.65 9.38 -22.62
N SER A 246 -4.73 10.05 -21.90
CA SER A 246 -4.46 9.78 -20.48
C SER A 246 -5.71 9.93 -19.60
N ASN A 247 -6.48 11.01 -19.80
CA ASN A 247 -7.72 11.24 -19.06
C ASN A 247 -8.78 10.16 -19.34
N LYS A 248 -8.93 9.73 -20.60
CA LYS A 248 -9.88 8.65 -20.97
C LYS A 248 -9.43 7.32 -20.36
N MET A 249 -8.14 6.97 -20.42
CA MET A 249 -7.61 5.78 -19.77
C MET A 249 -7.87 5.78 -18.27
N ARG A 250 -7.68 6.92 -17.59
CA ARG A 250 -7.97 7.08 -16.17
C ARG A 250 -9.46 6.86 -15.85
N LEU A 251 -10.35 7.37 -16.70
CA LEU A 251 -11.79 7.15 -16.54
C LEU A 251 -12.14 5.66 -16.68
N LEU A 252 -11.63 4.99 -17.73
CA LEU A 252 -11.93 3.59 -17.96
C LEU A 252 -11.36 2.68 -16.86
N ARG A 253 -10.16 2.99 -16.34
CA ARG A 253 -9.61 2.29 -15.16
C ARG A 253 -10.54 2.37 -13.97
N ARG A 254 -11.10 3.56 -13.68
CA ARG A 254 -12.07 3.75 -12.58
C ARG A 254 -13.35 2.96 -12.79
N LEU A 255 -13.83 2.82 -14.03
CA LEU A 255 -15.04 2.03 -14.34
C LEU A 255 -14.86 0.54 -14.05
N ILE A 256 -13.65 0.01 -14.23
CA ILE A 256 -13.29 -1.37 -13.89
C ILE A 256 -13.08 -1.53 -12.38
N GLU A 257 -12.49 -0.52 -11.73
CA GLU A 257 -12.13 -0.58 -10.32
C GLU A 257 -13.33 -0.38 -9.39
N HIS A 258 -14.31 0.44 -9.77
CA HIS A 258 -15.43 0.83 -8.91
C HIS A 258 -16.29 -0.37 -8.47
N PRO A 259 -16.77 -1.28 -9.35
CA PRO A 259 -17.58 -2.42 -8.93
C PRO A 259 -16.83 -3.41 -8.04
N VAL A 260 -15.51 -3.51 -8.23
CA VAL A 260 -14.65 -4.45 -7.51
C VAL A 260 -14.27 -3.94 -6.13
N THR A 261 -14.24 -2.61 -5.95
CA THR A 261 -13.81 -1.96 -4.71
C THR A 261 -14.98 -1.81 -3.74
N LEU A 262 -14.83 -2.34 -2.53
CA LEU A 262 -15.80 -2.11 -1.47
C LEU A 262 -15.81 -0.62 -1.09
N LYS A 263 -17.00 -0.03 -1.04
CA LYS A 263 -17.19 1.33 -0.54
C LYS A 263 -16.85 1.34 0.95
N GLN A 264 -16.13 2.36 1.37
CA GLN A 264 -15.68 2.50 2.75
C GLN A 264 -16.26 3.76 3.37
N GLN A 265 -16.79 3.62 4.58
CA GLN A 265 -17.17 4.74 5.41
C GLN A 265 -16.36 4.67 6.70
N SER A 266 -15.52 5.68 6.93
CA SER A 266 -14.71 5.80 8.14
C SER A 266 -15.46 6.63 9.17
N GLN A 267 -15.46 6.15 10.41
CA GLN A 267 -16.01 6.88 11.54
C GLN A 267 -14.97 6.93 12.67
N GLU A 268 -14.73 8.12 13.19
CA GLU A 268 -13.93 8.32 14.38
C GLU A 268 -14.68 7.84 15.62
N LEU A 269 -14.01 7.04 16.45
CA LEU A 269 -14.54 6.53 17.70
C LEU A 269 -14.00 7.37 18.86
N GLY A 270 -14.84 7.55 19.88
CA GLY A 270 -14.46 8.21 21.13
C GLY A 270 -14.98 9.63 21.30
N GLY A 271 -15.60 10.25 20.29
CA GLY A 271 -16.16 11.60 20.43
C GLY A 271 -17.24 11.71 21.51
N GLY A 272 -18.10 10.69 21.65
CA GLY A 272 -19.08 10.61 22.73
C GLY A 272 -18.43 10.37 24.11
N GLU A 273 -17.46 9.45 24.19
CA GLU A 273 -16.70 9.16 25.41
C GLU A 273 -15.93 10.40 25.89
N GLN A 274 -15.32 11.16 24.98
CA GLN A 274 -14.60 12.40 25.29
C GLN A 274 -15.53 13.46 25.87
N LYS A 275 -16.74 13.61 25.31
CA LYS A 275 -17.77 14.51 25.86
C LYS A 275 -18.20 14.07 27.27
N ALA A 276 -18.37 12.77 27.51
CA ALA A 276 -18.70 12.23 28.82
C ALA A 276 -17.56 12.47 29.84
N VAL A 277 -16.30 12.22 29.47
CA VAL A 277 -15.13 12.51 30.31
C VAL A 277 -15.03 14.01 30.62
N LYS A 278 -15.29 14.88 29.64
CA LYS A 278 -15.34 16.34 29.85
C LYS A 278 -16.42 16.73 30.86
N GLY A 279 -17.61 16.13 30.75
CA GLY A 279 -18.71 16.34 31.69
C GLY A 279 -18.35 15.88 33.10
N LEU A 280 -17.83 14.65 33.24
CA LEU A 280 -17.42 14.07 34.51
C LEU A 280 -16.30 14.87 35.18
N ALA A 281 -15.25 15.24 34.42
CA ALA A 281 -14.15 16.04 34.95
C ALA A 281 -14.66 17.40 35.46
N THR A 282 -15.58 18.04 34.72
CA THR A 282 -16.20 19.30 35.15
C THR A 282 -17.02 19.11 36.43
N ALA A 283 -17.81 18.03 36.52
CA ALA A 283 -18.61 17.74 37.71
C ALA A 283 -17.74 17.51 38.96
N VAL A 284 -16.70 16.67 38.84
CA VAL A 284 -15.75 16.41 39.94
C VAL A 284 -15.08 17.70 40.40
N VAL A 285 -14.57 18.51 39.48
CA VAL A 285 -13.95 19.79 39.81
C VAL A 285 -14.94 20.76 40.46
N MET A 286 -16.20 20.82 39.98
CA MET A 286 -17.22 21.67 40.59
C MET A 286 -17.59 21.23 42.01
N ILE A 287 -17.59 19.93 42.29
CA ILE A 287 -17.82 19.40 43.65
C ILE A 287 -16.68 19.84 44.57
N PHE A 288 -15.43 19.64 44.16
CA PHE A 288 -14.26 20.06 44.95
C PHE A 288 -14.23 21.57 45.20
N VAL A 289 -14.48 22.39 44.18
CA VAL A 289 -14.52 23.85 44.32
C VAL A 289 -15.67 24.27 45.24
N SER A 290 -16.85 23.68 45.09
CA SER A 290 -18.01 24.01 45.95
C SER A 290 -17.76 23.64 47.41
N LEU A 291 -17.17 22.47 47.68
CA LEU A 291 -16.78 22.08 49.03
C LEU A 291 -15.68 22.99 49.60
N GLY A 292 -14.68 23.35 48.79
CA GLY A 292 -13.64 24.30 49.17
C GLY A 292 -14.18 25.68 49.51
N LEU A 293 -15.16 26.17 48.73
CA LEU A 293 -15.88 27.42 49.01
C LEU A 293 -16.66 27.37 50.31
N LEU A 294 -17.37 26.26 50.57
CA LEU A 294 -18.10 26.06 51.82
C LEU A 294 -17.14 26.04 53.02
N GLN A 295 -16.00 25.36 52.91
CA GLN A 295 -15.00 25.30 53.96
C GLN A 295 -14.31 26.65 54.19
N ALA A 296 -13.97 27.37 53.11
CA ALA A 296 -13.41 28.72 53.19
C ALA A 296 -14.36 29.68 53.89
N ARG A 297 -15.67 29.63 53.55
CA ARG A 297 -16.71 30.41 54.22
C ARG A 297 -16.86 30.03 55.69
N ALA A 298 -16.80 28.74 56.03
CA ALA A 298 -16.93 28.26 57.41
C ALA A 298 -15.74 28.62 58.31
N THR A 299 -14.55 28.81 57.74
CA THR A 299 -13.30 29.05 58.49
C THR A 299 -12.89 30.52 58.56
N LEU A 300 -13.12 31.31 57.51
CA LEU A 300 -12.64 32.69 57.41
C LEU A 300 -13.68 33.76 57.83
N GLY A 301 -14.96 33.40 57.97
CA GLY A 301 -16.02 34.34 58.39
C GLY A 301 -16.17 35.58 57.48
N ASP A 302 -16.59 36.71 58.05
CA ASP A 302 -16.92 37.98 57.36
C ASP A 302 -15.69 38.82 56.90
N ILE A 303 -14.48 38.24 56.87
CA ILE A 303 -13.28 38.93 56.34
C ILE A 303 -13.38 38.96 54.81
N THR A 304 -14.07 39.98 54.30
CA THR A 304 -14.49 40.10 52.90
C THR A 304 -13.33 40.08 51.90
N ALA A 305 -12.22 40.79 52.16
CA ALA A 305 -11.10 40.86 51.23
C ALA A 305 -10.32 39.53 51.11
N LEU A 306 -10.01 38.90 52.25
CA LEU A 306 -9.30 37.63 52.29
C LEU A 306 -10.14 36.50 51.70
N LEU A 307 -11.44 36.48 52.00
CA LEU A 307 -12.39 35.52 51.44
C LEU A 307 -12.46 35.65 49.92
N VAL A 308 -12.59 36.87 49.38
CA VAL A 308 -12.61 37.12 47.92
C VAL A 308 -11.33 36.64 47.25
N LEU A 309 -10.17 36.87 47.87
CA LEU A 309 -8.88 36.39 47.36
C LEU A 309 -8.82 34.85 47.31
N VAL A 310 -9.26 34.18 48.37
CA VAL A 310 -9.33 32.70 48.41
C VAL A 310 -10.30 32.16 47.35
N ILE A 311 -11.46 32.78 47.17
CA ILE A 311 -12.42 32.43 46.12
C ILE A 311 -11.76 32.56 44.74
N ALA A 312 -11.10 33.69 44.47
CA ALA A 312 -10.42 33.92 43.19
C ALA A 312 -9.35 32.86 42.91
N VAL A 313 -8.54 32.49 43.92
CA VAL A 313 -7.54 31.42 43.80
C VAL A 313 -8.21 30.08 43.53
N LEU A 314 -9.28 29.71 44.24
CA LEU A 314 -10.03 28.47 44.00
C LEU A 314 -10.59 28.41 42.57
N TYR A 315 -11.12 29.53 42.06
CA TYR A 315 -11.63 29.61 40.69
C TYR A 315 -10.52 29.57 39.63
N ALA A 316 -9.34 30.15 39.88
CA ALA A 316 -8.20 30.02 38.99
C ALA A 316 -7.69 28.56 38.96
N MET A 317 -7.58 27.95 40.13
CA MET A 317 -7.13 26.57 40.33
C MET A 317 -8.07 25.55 39.65
N ARG A 318 -9.39 25.83 39.69
CA ARG A 318 -10.43 25.07 38.97
C ARG A 318 -10.09 24.87 37.50
N GLU A 319 -9.65 25.92 36.81
CA GLU A 319 -9.46 25.85 35.36
C GLU A 319 -8.25 24.99 34.99
N VAL A 320 -7.15 25.11 35.73
CA VAL A 320 -5.95 24.27 35.53
C VAL A 320 -6.27 22.80 35.82
N PHE A 321 -6.87 22.50 36.97
CA PHE A 321 -7.17 21.11 37.35
C PHE A 321 -8.20 20.44 36.43
N LYS A 322 -9.19 21.18 35.92
CA LYS A 322 -10.18 20.66 34.99
C LYS A 322 -9.53 20.13 33.71
N ASP A 323 -8.57 20.86 33.19
CA ASP A 323 -7.86 20.47 31.97
C ASP A 323 -6.92 19.29 32.20
N ASP A 324 -6.18 19.29 33.31
CA ASP A 324 -5.30 18.18 33.68
C ASP A 324 -6.06 16.89 33.99
N LEU A 325 -7.16 16.98 34.74
CA LEU A 325 -8.02 15.85 35.07
C LEU A 325 -8.67 15.28 33.80
N ARG A 326 -9.23 16.15 32.94
CA ARG A 326 -9.79 15.75 31.64
C ARG A 326 -8.75 14.98 30.82
N ASN A 327 -7.56 15.54 30.66
CA ASN A 327 -6.51 14.97 29.83
C ASN A 327 -5.98 13.65 30.40
N THR A 328 -5.90 13.53 31.73
CA THR A 328 -5.43 12.31 32.42
C THR A 328 -6.47 11.20 32.33
N LEU A 329 -7.74 11.50 32.63
CA LEU A 329 -8.84 10.54 32.49
C LEU A 329 -8.99 10.07 31.04
N TRP A 330 -8.88 10.99 30.07
CA TRP A 330 -8.96 10.66 28.65
C TRP A 330 -7.83 9.72 28.22
N ARG A 331 -6.57 10.03 28.59
CA ARG A 331 -5.41 9.19 28.28
C ARG A 331 -5.54 7.79 28.88
N TRP A 332 -6.05 7.69 30.11
CA TRP A 332 -6.28 6.40 30.76
C TRP A 332 -7.38 5.59 30.09
N LEU A 333 -8.53 6.22 29.79
CA LEU A 333 -9.68 5.55 29.18
C LEU A 333 -9.41 5.10 27.74
N ARG A 334 -8.65 5.89 26.96
CA ARG A 334 -8.37 5.59 25.55
C ARG A 334 -7.26 4.58 25.33
N LYS A 335 -6.45 4.27 26.34
CA LYS A 335 -5.30 3.38 26.17
C LYS A 335 -5.75 2.01 25.65
N GLY A 336 -5.31 1.66 24.44
CA GLY A 336 -5.62 0.36 23.80
C GLY A 336 -7.02 0.23 23.20
N ARG A 337 -7.84 1.29 23.20
CA ARG A 337 -9.16 1.29 22.53
C ARG A 337 -9.05 1.62 21.04
N PRO A 338 -9.95 1.09 20.19
CA PRO A 338 -9.95 1.42 18.77
C PRO A 338 -10.25 2.90 18.57
N LYS A 339 -9.48 3.53 17.68
CA LYS A 339 -9.60 4.95 17.37
C LYS A 339 -10.56 5.21 16.21
N TRP A 340 -10.58 4.29 15.24
CA TRP A 340 -11.46 4.40 14.07
C TRP A 340 -12.23 3.10 13.84
N ARG A 341 -13.39 3.25 13.21
CA ARG A 341 -14.20 2.15 12.70
C ARG A 341 -14.49 2.39 11.23
N ARG A 342 -14.12 1.43 10.39
CA ARG A 342 -14.49 1.39 8.98
C ARG A 342 -15.65 0.43 8.76
N GLN A 343 -16.60 0.85 7.94
CA GLN A 343 -17.69 0.00 7.45
C GLN A 343 -17.48 -0.26 5.96
N TYR A 344 -17.60 -1.53 5.57
CA TYR A 344 -17.48 -1.99 4.19
C TYR A 344 -18.86 -2.24 3.61
N LEU A 345 -19.18 -1.48 2.57
CA LEU A 345 -20.42 -1.59 1.81
C LEU A 345 -20.10 -2.15 0.43
N ASP A 346 -20.98 -3.01 -0.09
CA ASP A 346 -20.89 -3.47 -1.47
C ASP A 346 -21.04 -2.29 -2.44
N ALA A 347 -20.26 -2.29 -3.52
CA ALA A 347 -20.25 -1.18 -4.48
C ALA A 347 -21.60 -1.04 -5.21
N THR A 348 -22.23 -2.18 -5.49
CA THR A 348 -23.41 -2.29 -6.33
C THR A 348 -24.70 -2.33 -5.53
N SER A 349 -24.81 -3.22 -4.53
CA SER A 349 -26.02 -3.33 -3.70
C SER A 349 -26.06 -2.33 -2.53
N GLY A 350 -24.92 -1.77 -2.12
CA GLY A 350 -24.83 -0.92 -0.93
C GLY A 350 -25.02 -1.68 0.39
N ALA A 351 -25.12 -3.01 0.37
CA ALA A 351 -25.28 -3.82 1.57
C ALA A 351 -24.01 -3.79 2.44
N LEU A 352 -24.18 -3.82 3.76
CA LEU A 352 -23.06 -3.96 4.69
C LEU A 352 -22.46 -5.37 4.61
N VAL A 353 -21.21 -5.44 4.17
CA VAL A 353 -20.41 -6.67 3.98
C VAL A 353 -19.44 -6.91 5.14
N GLY A 354 -19.04 -5.85 5.85
CA GLY A 354 -18.14 -6.02 6.99
C GLY A 354 -17.83 -4.75 7.76
N ARG A 355 -17.11 -4.92 8.86
CA ARG A 355 -16.64 -3.84 9.73
C ARG A 355 -15.18 -4.08 10.08
N GLN A 356 -14.43 -3.01 10.24
CA GLN A 356 -13.04 -3.05 10.68
C GLN A 356 -12.83 -2.00 11.77
N LEU A 357 -12.11 -2.41 12.81
CA LEU A 357 -11.65 -1.54 13.88
C LEU A 357 -10.16 -1.29 13.68
N GLU A 358 -9.72 -0.07 13.93
CA GLU A 358 -8.35 0.36 13.72
C GLU A 358 -7.80 1.08 14.94
N TRP A 359 -6.54 0.79 15.22
CA TRP A 359 -5.73 1.39 16.27
C TRP A 359 -4.46 1.92 15.63
N PHE A 360 -3.95 3.03 16.15
CA PHE A 360 -2.67 3.58 15.74
C PHE A 360 -2.03 4.26 16.95
N ASP A 361 -0.89 3.74 17.41
CA ASP A 361 -0.24 4.24 18.62
C ASP A 361 1.28 4.34 18.42
N TYR A 362 1.92 5.34 19.03
CA TYR A 362 3.37 5.36 19.20
C TYR A 362 3.77 4.45 20.36
N LYS A 363 4.70 3.53 20.10
CA LYS A 363 5.27 2.61 21.09
C LYS A 363 6.79 2.77 21.15
N ARG A 364 7.33 2.41 22.31
CA ARG A 364 8.76 2.18 22.50
C ARG A 364 9.04 0.70 22.31
N PHE A 365 10.24 0.37 21.81
CA PHE A 365 10.67 -1.00 21.57
C PHE A 365 10.43 -1.94 22.76
N GLY A 366 10.79 -1.53 23.98
CA GLY A 366 10.65 -2.36 25.18
C GLY A 366 9.22 -2.64 25.64
N LYS A 367 8.20 -2.01 25.03
CA LYS A 367 6.77 -2.30 25.30
C LYS A 367 6.11 -3.16 24.22
N LEU A 368 6.89 -3.70 23.28
CA LEU A 368 6.40 -4.59 22.23
C LEU A 368 6.35 -6.03 22.73
N ASP A 369 5.58 -6.87 22.03
CA ASP A 369 5.48 -8.30 22.33
C ASP A 369 6.83 -9.00 22.03
N GLU A 370 7.17 -10.05 22.78
CA GLU A 370 8.47 -10.72 22.70
C GLU A 370 8.78 -11.27 21.30
N ASP A 371 7.78 -11.84 20.60
CA ASP A 371 7.95 -12.32 19.23
C ASP A 371 8.38 -11.22 18.26
N ILE A 372 7.80 -10.02 18.39
CA ILE A 372 8.11 -8.87 17.54
C ILE A 372 9.52 -8.35 17.85
N GLN A 373 9.90 -8.32 19.12
CA GLN A 373 11.26 -7.97 19.54
C GLN A 373 12.29 -8.97 19.00
N ARG A 374 11.98 -10.27 19.07
CA ARG A 374 12.81 -11.36 18.55
C ARG A 374 13.04 -11.21 17.05
N VAL A 375 11.98 -11.04 16.26
CA VAL A 375 12.07 -10.92 14.79
C VAL A 375 12.82 -9.66 14.35
N ARG A 376 12.66 -8.55 15.08
CA ARG A 376 13.38 -7.31 14.78
C ARG A 376 14.90 -7.43 14.93
N LYS A 377 15.42 -8.38 15.74
CA LYS A 377 16.85 -8.63 16.10
C LYS A 377 17.70 -7.35 16.20
N ARG A 378 18.09 -6.96 17.42
CA ARG A 378 18.84 -5.71 17.68
C ARG A 378 20.25 -5.77 17.07
N ASN A 379 20.54 -4.94 16.07
CA ASN A 379 21.91 -4.60 15.71
C ASN A 379 22.34 -3.37 16.54
N VAL A 380 23.54 -3.41 17.10
CA VAL A 380 24.06 -2.50 18.15
C VAL A 380 24.07 -1.01 17.76
N ALA A 381 23.99 -0.69 16.47
CA ALA A 381 24.08 0.68 15.94
C ALA A 381 22.80 1.54 16.08
N GLN A 382 21.62 0.96 16.31
CA GLN A 382 20.35 1.70 16.40
C GLN A 382 19.85 1.68 17.86
N ARG A 383 20.37 2.59 18.69
CA ARG A 383 20.10 2.61 20.14
C ARG A 383 18.73 3.16 20.52
N GLU A 384 18.16 4.05 19.70
CA GLU A 384 16.84 4.63 19.93
C GLU A 384 15.98 4.48 18.68
N GLU A 385 14.81 3.85 18.82
CA GLU A 385 13.82 3.70 17.76
C GLU A 385 12.44 4.06 18.29
N VAL A 386 11.68 4.74 17.43
CA VAL A 386 10.27 5.03 17.65
C VAL A 386 9.45 4.10 16.80
N VAL A 387 8.48 3.41 17.43
CA VAL A 387 7.70 2.36 16.77
C VAL A 387 6.30 2.85 16.52
N LEU A 388 5.92 2.98 15.25
CA LEU A 388 4.54 3.22 14.86
C LEU A 388 3.82 1.87 14.80
N HIS A 389 2.78 1.70 15.61
CA HIS A 389 2.02 0.48 15.67
C HIS A 389 0.60 0.72 15.14
N TYR A 390 0.35 0.28 13.92
CA TYR A 390 -0.98 0.21 13.34
C TYR A 390 -1.56 -1.19 13.57
N ARG A 391 -2.75 -1.27 14.13
CA ARG A 391 -3.48 -2.54 14.30
C ARG A 391 -4.82 -2.43 13.61
N SER A 392 -5.21 -3.50 12.93
CA SER A 392 -6.50 -3.65 12.28
C SER A 392 -7.14 -4.96 12.70
N SER A 393 -8.42 -4.91 13.08
CA SER A 393 -9.24 -6.09 13.33
C SER A 393 -10.48 -6.00 12.47
N SER A 394 -10.63 -6.95 11.56
CA SER A 394 -11.65 -6.95 10.54
C SER A 394 -12.61 -8.10 10.75
N ARG A 395 -13.92 -7.82 10.73
CA ARG A 395 -14.97 -8.83 10.72
C ARG A 395 -15.80 -8.73 9.44
N MET A 396 -15.76 -9.76 8.60
CA MET A 396 -16.51 -9.82 7.33
C MET A 396 -17.69 -10.79 7.44
N SER A 397 -18.74 -10.56 6.65
CA SER A 397 -19.94 -11.41 6.60
C SER A 397 -19.91 -12.32 5.36
N PRO A 398 -19.66 -13.64 5.54
CA PRO A 398 -19.60 -14.64 4.47
C PRO A 398 -20.83 -14.70 3.56
N THR A 399 -22.00 -14.67 4.19
CA THR A 399 -23.31 -14.89 3.54
C THR A 399 -23.75 -13.74 2.63
N ARG A 400 -23.01 -12.63 2.59
CA ARG A 400 -23.35 -11.43 1.81
C ARG A 400 -22.39 -11.19 0.65
N PHE A 401 -21.42 -12.06 0.43
CA PHE A 401 -20.64 -12.04 -0.79
C PHE A 401 -21.54 -12.49 -1.95
N LEU A 402 -21.52 -11.75 -3.06
CA LEU A 402 -22.22 -12.14 -4.29
C LEU A 402 -21.75 -13.55 -4.69
N SER A 403 -22.70 -14.47 -4.92
CA SER A 403 -22.45 -15.90 -5.10
C SER A 403 -21.30 -16.17 -6.09
N GLY A 404 -20.20 -16.73 -5.57
CA GLY A 404 -19.00 -17.09 -6.34
C GLY A 404 -17.70 -16.39 -5.93
N TYR A 405 -17.73 -15.36 -5.08
CA TYR A 405 -16.51 -14.67 -4.61
C TYR A 405 -16.30 -14.82 -3.10
N GLU A 406 -15.45 -15.76 -2.71
CA GLU A 406 -15.21 -16.13 -1.30
C GLU A 406 -14.06 -15.34 -0.63
N LYS A 407 -13.34 -14.50 -1.40
CA LYS A 407 -12.13 -13.83 -0.93
C LYS A 407 -12.14 -12.33 -1.19
N THR A 408 -11.46 -11.59 -0.31
CA THR A 408 -11.17 -10.18 -0.52
C THR A 408 -9.68 -9.95 -0.48
N ARG A 409 -9.21 -9.00 -1.28
CA ARG A 409 -7.85 -8.50 -1.20
C ARG A 409 -7.90 -7.17 -0.47
N GLU A 410 -7.15 -7.10 0.63
CA GLU A 410 -6.87 -5.83 1.31
C GLU A 410 -5.53 -5.29 0.80
N THR A 411 -5.50 -4.01 0.50
CA THR A 411 -4.32 -3.26 0.07
C THR A 411 -4.17 -2.06 0.98
N LEU A 412 -3.16 -2.10 1.84
CA LEU A 412 -2.75 -1.02 2.72
C LEU A 412 -1.61 -0.25 2.03
N SER A 413 -1.87 1.00 1.67
CA SER A 413 -0.88 1.95 1.16
C SER A 413 -0.38 2.79 2.33
N LEU A 414 0.92 2.70 2.60
CA LEU A 414 1.62 3.48 3.58
C LEU A 414 2.45 4.56 2.86
N ASP A 415 2.04 5.82 2.97
CA ASP A 415 2.81 6.96 2.46
C ASP A 415 3.87 7.39 3.48
N LEU A 416 5.13 7.23 3.09
CA LEU A 416 6.29 7.55 3.91
C LEU A 416 6.83 8.97 3.66
N SER A 417 6.11 9.80 2.88
CA SER A 417 6.49 11.19 2.59
C SER A 417 6.69 12.03 3.84
N LEU A 418 5.89 11.80 4.89
CA LEU A 418 6.06 12.46 6.19
C LEU A 418 7.39 12.12 6.85
N LEU A 419 7.83 10.86 6.77
CA LEU A 419 9.12 10.44 7.32
C LEU A 419 10.27 10.96 6.47
N ALA A 420 10.12 10.98 5.14
CA ALA A 420 11.12 11.51 4.24
C ALA A 420 11.44 12.99 4.52
N ARG A 421 10.43 13.79 4.94
CA ARG A 421 10.64 15.21 5.34
C ARG A 421 11.52 15.37 6.59
N LEU A 422 11.56 14.37 7.46
CA LEU A 422 12.39 14.36 8.67
C LEU A 422 13.82 13.90 8.39
N MET A 423 14.13 13.42 7.19
CA MET A 423 15.46 12.96 6.83
C MET A 423 16.38 14.13 6.47
N ASP A 424 17.64 14.01 6.87
CA ASP A 424 18.67 14.99 6.52
C ASP A 424 18.80 15.10 4.99
N LYS A 425 18.90 16.34 4.52
CA LYS A 425 19.27 16.62 3.14
C LYS A 425 20.80 16.57 3.06
N GLY A 426 21.34 15.42 2.69
CA GLY A 426 22.78 15.22 2.57
C GLY A 426 23.11 14.34 1.38
N GLU A 427 23.86 14.90 0.44
CA GLU A 427 24.64 14.15 -0.52
C GLU A 427 26.09 14.20 -0.03
N HIS A 428 26.73 13.04 0.09
CA HIS A 428 28.17 12.98 0.33
C HIS A 428 28.86 12.48 -0.92
N HIS A 429 30.02 13.04 -1.24
CA HIS A 429 30.85 12.53 -2.31
C HIS A 429 31.70 11.39 -1.77
N VAL A 430 31.55 10.21 -2.36
CA VAL A 430 32.45 9.09 -2.12
C VAL A 430 33.52 9.14 -3.19
N TYR A 431 34.76 9.39 -2.77
CA TYR A 431 35.92 9.34 -3.66
C TYR A 431 36.44 7.91 -3.71
N ARG A 432 36.61 7.38 -4.92
CA ARG A 432 37.21 6.07 -5.15
C ARG A 432 38.34 6.20 -6.15
N LEU A 433 39.50 5.68 -5.79
CA LEU A 433 40.60 5.50 -6.72
C LEU A 433 40.30 4.28 -7.58
N LYS A 434 40.11 4.48 -8.88
CA LYS A 434 40.02 3.42 -9.88
C LYS A 434 41.11 3.70 -10.92
N GLU A 435 42.03 2.76 -11.11
CA GLU A 435 43.07 2.82 -12.15
C GLU A 435 43.86 4.14 -12.17
N GLY A 436 44.28 4.61 -10.99
CA GLY A 436 45.08 5.84 -10.87
C GLY A 436 44.29 7.15 -11.04
N GLN A 437 43.01 7.11 -11.40
CA GLN A 437 42.12 8.28 -11.43
C GLN A 437 41.19 8.32 -10.23
N VAL A 438 41.03 9.51 -9.64
CA VAL A 438 40.08 9.75 -8.55
C VAL A 438 38.71 9.99 -9.15
N THR A 439 37.82 9.00 -9.02
CA THR A 439 36.40 9.15 -9.34
C THR A 439 35.65 9.63 -8.10
N HIS A 440 34.67 10.52 -8.26
CA HIS A 440 33.78 10.92 -7.19
C HIS A 440 32.34 10.61 -7.58
N GLU A 441 31.62 9.95 -6.70
CA GLU A 441 30.19 9.65 -6.89
C GLU A 441 29.40 10.38 -5.80
N SER A 442 28.40 11.18 -6.19
CA SER A 442 27.45 11.75 -5.24
C SER A 442 26.51 10.65 -4.77
N VAL A 443 26.45 10.44 -3.46
CA VAL A 443 25.60 9.42 -2.84
C VAL A 443 24.69 10.08 -1.80
N GLU A 444 23.39 9.98 -2.02
CA GLU A 444 22.38 10.41 -1.05
C GLU A 444 22.49 9.58 0.24
N LYS A 445 22.35 10.25 1.40
CA LYS A 445 22.24 9.57 2.69
C LYS A 445 21.02 8.64 2.71
N ARG A 446 21.27 7.35 2.97
CA ARG A 446 20.23 6.31 3.04
C ARG A 446 19.85 6.04 4.49
N HIS A 447 18.56 6.00 4.75
CA HIS A 447 17.97 5.65 6.04
C HIS A 447 17.30 4.28 5.94
N LEU A 448 17.46 3.50 6.99
CA LEU A 448 16.93 2.14 7.07
C LEU A 448 15.76 2.10 8.04
N LEU A 449 14.56 1.84 7.51
CA LEU A 449 13.37 1.55 8.30
C LEU A 449 13.15 0.03 8.34
N ASN A 450 12.65 -0.47 9.47
CA ASN A 450 12.21 -1.86 9.55
C ASN A 450 10.69 -1.90 9.65
N LEU A 451 10.08 -2.84 8.95
CA LEU A 451 8.65 -3.08 8.99
C LEU A 451 8.43 -4.53 9.42
N VAL A 452 7.76 -4.73 10.54
CA VAL A 452 7.34 -6.07 11.00
C VAL A 452 5.83 -6.14 10.91
N ILE A 453 5.32 -7.16 10.23
CA ILE A 453 3.88 -7.39 10.09
C ILE A 453 3.55 -8.72 10.75
N ARG A 454 2.57 -8.71 11.65
CA ARG A 454 1.98 -9.91 12.23
C ARG A 454 0.55 -10.06 11.73
N GLU A 455 0.24 -11.20 11.15
CA GLU A 455 -1.10 -11.59 10.72
C GLU A 455 -1.61 -12.75 11.59
N GLU A 456 -2.80 -12.56 12.15
CA GLU A 456 -3.52 -13.55 12.96
C GLU A 456 -4.81 -13.91 12.22
N GLY A 457 -4.88 -15.14 11.71
CA GLY A 457 -6.09 -15.76 11.17
C GLY A 457 -6.80 -16.63 12.22
N VAL A 458 -8.02 -17.05 11.93
CA VAL A 458 -8.77 -17.99 12.78
C VAL A 458 -8.11 -19.37 12.68
N ASN A 459 -7.70 -19.94 13.82
CA ASN A 459 -7.10 -21.27 13.93
C ASN A 459 -5.77 -21.48 13.17
N THR A 460 -5.01 -20.42 12.95
CA THR A 460 -3.66 -20.50 12.35
C THR A 460 -2.63 -19.88 13.28
N ARG A 461 -1.40 -20.43 13.28
CA ARG A 461 -0.29 -19.78 13.99
C ARG A 461 -0.04 -18.40 13.38
N PRO A 462 0.23 -17.37 14.20
CA PRO A 462 0.46 -16.02 13.70
C PRO A 462 1.62 -16.03 12.69
N VAL A 463 1.39 -15.45 11.53
CA VAL A 463 2.43 -15.26 10.51
C VAL A 463 3.13 -13.96 10.82
N ILE A 464 4.45 -14.00 11.01
CA ILE A 464 5.26 -12.81 11.25
C ILE A 464 6.27 -12.65 10.13
N GLN A 465 6.28 -11.47 9.52
CA GLN A 465 7.18 -11.13 8.42
C GLN A 465 7.96 -9.85 8.75
N ARG A 466 9.25 -9.84 8.41
CA ARG A 466 10.09 -8.65 8.53
C ARG A 466 10.57 -8.20 7.16
N TRP A 467 10.43 -6.90 6.95
CA TRP A 467 10.85 -6.19 5.75
C TRP A 467 11.82 -5.07 6.12
N LYS A 468 12.87 -4.93 5.33
CA LYS A 468 13.84 -3.84 5.40
C LYS A 468 13.52 -2.86 4.28
N ILE A 469 13.29 -1.61 4.65
CA ILE A 469 12.95 -0.54 3.72
C ILE A 469 14.12 0.44 3.72
N VAL A 470 14.81 0.53 2.59
CA VAL A 470 15.90 1.49 2.39
C VAL A 470 15.33 2.69 1.64
N MET A 471 15.47 3.88 2.23
CA MET A 471 14.97 5.10 1.60
C MET A 471 15.91 6.27 1.78
N SER A 472 15.85 7.18 0.82
CA SER A 472 16.41 8.52 0.94
C SER A 472 15.29 9.54 1.10
N ARG A 473 15.66 10.80 1.29
CA ARG A 473 14.70 11.92 1.33
C ARG A 473 13.88 12.05 0.04
N SER A 474 14.39 11.57 -1.09
CA SER A 474 13.77 11.71 -2.41
C SER A 474 12.90 10.50 -2.79
N ARG A 475 13.22 9.29 -2.32
CA ARG A 475 12.46 8.07 -2.66
C ARG A 475 12.79 6.85 -1.79
N ILE A 476 11.92 5.86 -1.83
CA ILE A 476 12.18 4.48 -1.44
C ILE A 476 13.12 3.86 -2.48
N VAL A 477 14.32 3.51 -2.03
CA VAL A 477 15.37 2.92 -2.86
C VAL A 477 15.09 1.44 -3.05
N ASP A 478 14.85 0.72 -1.95
CA ASP A 478 14.71 -0.73 -1.95
C ASP A 478 13.80 -1.25 -0.82
N VAL A 479 13.17 -2.41 -1.05
CA VAL A 479 12.29 -3.10 -0.10
C VAL A 479 12.59 -4.59 -0.16
N GLU A 480 13.14 -5.13 0.93
CA GLU A 480 13.64 -6.50 0.99
C GLU A 480 12.95 -7.28 2.12
N GLN A 481 12.50 -8.50 1.84
CA GLN A 481 12.01 -9.41 2.87
C GLN A 481 13.20 -10.10 3.55
N VAL A 482 13.37 -9.88 4.85
CA VAL A 482 14.52 -10.39 5.61
C VAL A 482 14.17 -11.64 6.43
N HIS A 483 12.92 -11.76 6.88
CA HIS A 483 12.49 -12.88 7.74
C HIS A 483 11.03 -13.24 7.50
N HIS A 484 10.72 -14.54 7.64
CA HIS A 484 9.38 -15.10 7.56
C HIS A 484 9.24 -16.25 8.56
N GLU A 485 8.23 -16.21 9.43
CA GLU A 485 7.89 -17.30 10.34
C GLU A 485 6.38 -17.49 10.48
N GLY A 486 5.95 -18.71 10.77
CA GLY A 486 4.53 -19.09 10.91
C GLY A 486 3.83 -19.44 9.60
N GLY A 487 2.53 -19.78 9.68
CA GLY A 487 1.67 -20.00 8.51
C GLY A 487 1.32 -21.46 8.18
N GLU A 488 1.81 -22.43 8.95
CA GLU A 488 1.37 -23.83 8.83
C GLU A 488 0.22 -24.14 9.81
N LYS A 489 -0.69 -25.01 9.38
CA LYS A 489 -1.77 -25.54 10.24
C LYS A 489 -1.10 -26.21 11.44
N GLY A 490 -1.56 -25.90 12.65
CA GLY A 490 -1.32 -26.82 13.76
C GLY A 490 -1.89 -28.18 13.37
N GLU A 491 -1.08 -29.22 13.55
CA GLU A 491 -1.51 -30.63 13.42
C GLU A 491 -2.82 -30.90 14.17
#